data_AF-A0A0P5U4Z4-F1
#
_entry.id   AF-A0A0P5U4Z4-F1
#
_cell.length_a   1.000
_cell.length_b   1.000
_cell.length_c   1.000
_cell.angle_alpha   90.00
_cell.angle_beta   90.00
_cell.angle_gamma   90.00
#
_symmetry.space_group_name_H-M   'P 1'
#
loop_
_entity.id
_entity.type
_entity.pdbx_description
1 polymer ?
#
loop_
_entity_poly.entity_id
_entity_poly.type
_entity_poly.pdbx_seq_one_letter_code
_entity_poly.pdbx_strand_id
1 'polypeptide(L)'
;MIAVKLGLIDSTSSSSRTHLALRLSLALLMITTMLAGSGDAIDLMKLLDQKHRSFKRAGEPCHPYEPFKCPGDGACISIQYLCDGAADCPDGYDEDLRLCTAAKRPPVEETASFLQALITSHGPDFLEKLFGAKARNALAPLGGVERVAIALSESQTIGDFGSALRLMRSDLEHLRSIFAGIQSGDMTALASLGIKDAELGDVKFFLEKLIKTGFLD
;
A
#
# COMPACT_ATOMS: atom_id res chain seq x y z
N MET A 1 -45.99 18.65 91.64
CA MET A 1 -45.84 17.57 90.63
C MET A 1 -45.69 18.22 89.26
N ILE A 2 -44.58 17.87 88.59
CA ILE A 2 -44.35 17.85 87.13
C ILE A 2 -44.11 19.19 86.40
N ALA A 3 -43.05 19.16 85.60
CA ALA A 3 -42.43 20.20 84.77
C ALA A 3 -42.85 20.10 83.29
N VAL A 4 -42.68 21.19 82.50
CA VAL A 4 -42.23 21.27 81.08
C VAL A 4 -41.87 22.77 80.85
N LYS A 5 -40.65 23.30 80.56
CA LYS A 5 -39.55 23.07 79.60
C LYS A 5 -39.65 23.96 78.32
N LEU A 6 -38.65 24.88 78.18
CA LEU A 6 -38.09 25.64 77.03
C LEU A 6 -38.99 26.67 76.29
N GLY A 7 -38.59 27.91 75.96
CA GLY A 7 -37.31 28.45 75.41
C GLY A 7 -37.45 28.50 73.87
N LEU A 8 -37.17 29.55 73.09
CA LEU A 8 -36.46 30.83 73.18
C LEU A 8 -36.92 31.72 71.99
N ILE A 9 -36.42 32.94 71.99
CA ILE A 9 -36.75 34.12 71.17
C ILE A 9 -35.93 34.09 69.87
N ASP A 10 -36.48 34.52 68.72
CA ASP A 10 -35.73 34.63 67.46
C ASP A 10 -35.79 36.06 66.88
N SER A 11 -34.64 36.56 66.44
CA SER A 11 -34.37 37.93 65.99
C SER A 11 -34.07 37.96 64.49
N THR A 12 -34.79 38.78 63.72
CA THR A 12 -34.64 38.92 62.27
C THR A 12 -33.87 40.19 61.88
N SER A 13 -32.57 40.08 61.58
CA SER A 13 -31.83 41.04 60.71
C SER A 13 -30.41 40.56 60.37
N SER A 14 -30.24 39.53 59.50
CA SER A 14 -28.93 39.19 58.88
C SER A 14 -29.02 38.18 57.72
N SER A 15 -30.07 38.20 56.87
CA SER A 15 -30.29 37.14 55.87
C SER A 15 -30.00 37.54 54.41
N SER A 16 -30.09 38.83 54.03
CA SER A 16 -30.03 39.19 52.59
C SER A 16 -28.61 39.26 51.99
N ARG A 17 -27.59 39.64 52.78
CA ARG A 17 -26.20 39.79 52.28
C ARG A 17 -25.43 38.46 52.17
N THR A 18 -25.77 37.48 52.99
CA THR A 18 -25.12 36.16 53.01
C THR A 18 -25.53 35.31 51.81
N HIS A 19 -26.79 35.39 51.38
CA HIS A 19 -27.27 34.69 50.18
C HIS A 19 -26.68 35.23 48.87
N LEU A 20 -26.45 36.55 48.78
CA LEU A 20 -25.83 37.15 47.58
C LEU A 20 -24.34 36.82 47.50
N ALA A 21 -23.62 36.86 48.63
CA ALA A 21 -22.22 36.47 48.71
C ALA A 21 -22.02 34.98 48.38
N LEU A 22 -22.89 34.10 48.91
CA LEU A 22 -22.85 32.65 48.66
C LEU A 22 -23.14 32.31 47.20
N ARG A 23 -24.07 33.02 46.55
CA ARG A 23 -24.37 32.85 45.11
C ARG A 23 -23.24 33.35 44.22
N LEU A 24 -22.59 34.46 44.57
CA LEU A 24 -21.44 34.98 43.83
C LEU A 24 -20.23 34.04 43.94
N SER A 25 -19.98 33.47 45.13
CA SER A 25 -18.90 32.49 45.34
C SER A 25 -19.17 31.17 44.64
N LEU A 26 -20.42 30.68 44.61
CA LEU A 26 -20.77 29.47 43.87
C LEU A 26 -20.65 29.69 42.36
N ALA A 27 -21.08 30.85 41.85
CA ALA A 27 -20.94 31.20 40.44
C ALA A 27 -19.46 31.32 40.04
N LEU A 28 -18.61 31.93 40.87
CA LEU A 28 -17.19 32.05 40.61
C LEU A 28 -16.49 30.67 40.67
N LEU A 29 -16.89 29.80 41.59
CA LEU A 29 -16.37 28.42 41.67
C LEU A 29 -16.76 27.61 40.44
N MET A 30 -18.00 27.76 39.96
CA MET A 30 -18.48 27.13 38.72
C MET A 30 -17.78 27.69 37.47
N ILE A 31 -17.45 28.99 37.44
CA ILE A 31 -16.66 29.59 36.35
C ILE A 31 -15.21 29.07 36.38
N THR A 32 -14.60 28.94 37.57
CA THR A 32 -13.24 28.41 37.69
C THR A 32 -13.13 26.92 37.35
N THR A 33 -14.18 26.12 37.57
CA THR A 33 -14.19 24.71 37.18
C THR A 33 -14.45 24.50 35.68
N MET A 34 -15.12 25.45 35.01
CA MET A 34 -15.31 25.42 33.54
C MET A 34 -14.03 25.79 32.76
N LEU A 35 -13.12 26.57 33.36
CA LEU A 35 -11.80 26.87 32.78
C LEU A 35 -10.74 25.80 33.05
N ALA A 36 -11.05 24.81 33.91
CA ALA A 36 -10.20 23.66 34.19
C ALA A 36 -10.62 22.38 33.44
N GLY A 37 -11.62 22.47 32.55
CA GLY A 37 -12.02 21.39 31.66
C GLY A 37 -11.05 21.26 30.50
N SER A 38 -10.40 20.09 30.42
CA SER A 38 -9.59 19.56 29.32
C SER A 38 -9.26 20.56 28.21
N GLY A 39 -8.06 21.14 28.30
CA GLY A 39 -7.39 21.67 27.12
C GLY A 39 -7.11 20.52 26.17
N ASP A 40 -8.09 20.14 25.36
CA ASP A 40 -7.85 19.43 24.12
C ASP A 40 -7.09 20.42 23.23
N ALA A 41 -5.76 20.38 23.34
CA ALA A 41 -4.93 20.98 22.33
C ALA A 41 -5.35 20.32 21.01
N ILE A 42 -6.03 21.09 20.17
CA ILE A 42 -6.20 20.72 18.76
C ILE A 42 -4.77 20.64 18.23
N ASP A 43 -4.28 19.42 18.12
CA ASP A 43 -2.99 19.15 17.53
C ASP A 43 -3.07 19.60 16.07
N LEU A 44 -2.58 20.81 15.82
CA LEU A 44 -2.59 21.41 14.50
C LEU A 44 -1.79 20.54 13.52
N MET A 45 -0.88 19.69 14.01
CA MET A 45 -0.21 18.68 13.19
C MET A 45 -1.20 17.60 12.71
N LYS A 46 -2.18 17.18 13.53
CA LYS A 46 -3.25 16.24 13.13
C LYS A 46 -4.30 16.85 12.19
N LEU A 47 -4.54 18.16 12.28
CA LEU A 47 -5.42 18.86 11.32
C LEU A 47 -4.72 19.18 10.00
N LEU A 48 -3.41 19.38 10.01
CA LEU A 48 -2.61 19.51 8.79
C LEU A 48 -2.33 18.15 8.13
N ASP A 49 -2.37 17.06 8.88
CA ASP A 49 -2.30 15.67 8.39
C ASP A 49 -3.68 15.11 7.96
N GLN A 50 -4.77 15.85 8.26
CA GLN A 50 -6.10 15.58 7.71
C GLN A 50 -6.17 16.06 6.25
N LYS A 51 -5.30 15.50 5.42
CA LYS A 51 -5.22 15.64 3.98
C LYS A 51 -6.48 15.05 3.37
N HIS A 52 -7.58 15.80 3.39
CA HIS A 52 -8.74 15.67 2.53
C HIS A 52 -9.26 14.25 2.22
N ARG A 53 -9.21 13.29 3.16
CA ARG A 53 -9.79 11.94 2.97
C ARG A 53 -11.30 12.06 2.90
N SER A 54 -11.82 12.14 1.68
CA SER A 54 -13.25 12.06 1.41
C SER A 54 -13.69 10.62 1.64
N PHE A 55 -14.31 10.35 2.80
CA PHE A 55 -14.94 9.06 3.11
C PHE A 55 -16.07 8.83 2.09
N LYS A 56 -15.75 8.16 0.98
CA LYS A 56 -16.73 7.85 -0.07
C LYS A 56 -17.54 6.62 0.29
N ARG A 57 -18.82 6.60 -0.13
CA ARG A 57 -19.68 5.42 0.03
C ARG A 57 -19.18 4.27 -0.85
N ALA A 58 -19.29 3.04 -0.34
CA ALA A 58 -18.95 1.83 -1.06
C ALA A 58 -19.69 1.75 -2.41
N GLY A 59 -18.95 1.92 -3.51
CA GLY A 59 -19.45 1.75 -4.88
C GLY A 59 -19.33 2.97 -5.79
N GLU A 60 -18.98 4.15 -5.25
CA GLU A 60 -18.73 5.33 -6.09
C GLU A 60 -17.34 5.22 -6.76
N PRO A 61 -17.21 5.59 -8.05
CA PRO A 61 -15.91 5.64 -8.72
C PRO A 61 -15.01 6.71 -8.10
N CYS A 62 -13.72 6.42 -8.06
CA CYS A 62 -12.70 7.35 -7.62
C CYS A 62 -12.58 8.53 -8.58
N HIS A 63 -12.18 9.69 -8.06
CA HIS A 63 -11.98 10.87 -8.91
C HIS A 63 -10.71 10.68 -9.75
N PRO A 64 -10.65 11.17 -11.00
CA PRO A 64 -9.44 11.11 -11.84
C PRO A 64 -8.11 11.58 -11.21
N TYR A 65 -8.13 12.44 -10.18
CA TYR A 65 -6.92 12.91 -9.48
C TYR A 65 -6.50 12.00 -8.30
N GLU A 66 -7.41 11.13 -7.85
CA GLU A 66 -7.22 10.14 -6.79
C GLU A 66 -7.72 8.78 -7.30
N PRO A 67 -7.16 8.22 -8.38
CA PRO A 67 -7.79 7.11 -9.08
C PRO A 67 -7.63 5.77 -8.36
N PHE A 68 -6.74 5.65 -7.36
CA PHE A 68 -6.49 4.40 -6.64
C PHE A 68 -7.48 4.25 -5.48
N LYS A 69 -8.16 3.11 -5.42
CA LYS A 69 -9.13 2.82 -4.36
C LYS A 69 -8.53 1.85 -3.33
N CYS A 70 -8.39 2.31 -2.09
CA CYS A 70 -7.98 1.49 -0.96
C CYS A 70 -8.97 0.33 -0.73
N PRO A 71 -8.48 -0.87 -0.38
CA PRO A 71 -9.34 -1.96 0.06
C PRO A 71 -10.07 -1.62 1.36
N GLY A 72 -11.21 -2.26 1.60
CA GLY A 72 -11.99 -2.09 2.84
C GLY A 72 -12.99 -0.94 2.80
N ASP A 73 -12.57 0.28 3.16
CA ASP A 73 -13.46 1.44 3.32
C ASP A 73 -13.73 2.19 1.99
N GLY A 74 -12.94 1.91 0.96
CA GLY A 74 -13.07 2.52 -0.35
C GLY A 74 -12.56 3.95 -0.43
N ALA A 75 -11.67 4.37 0.49
CA ALA A 75 -10.92 5.62 0.37
C ALA A 75 -10.21 5.67 -0.99
N CYS A 76 -10.14 6.85 -1.59
CA CYS A 76 -9.46 7.07 -2.85
C CYS A 76 -8.21 7.93 -2.60
N ILE A 77 -7.08 7.54 -3.19
CA ILE A 77 -5.81 8.26 -3.07
C ILE A 77 -5.17 8.46 -4.45
N SER A 78 -4.27 9.43 -4.54
CA SER A 78 -3.48 9.66 -5.74
C SER A 78 -2.41 8.59 -5.91
N ILE A 79 -2.07 8.24 -7.15
CA ILE A 79 -1.01 7.27 -7.47
C ILE A 79 0.34 7.72 -6.90
N GLN A 80 0.56 9.03 -6.72
CA GLN A 80 1.79 9.57 -6.13
C GLN A 80 1.97 9.20 -4.64
N TYR A 81 0.91 8.77 -3.96
CA TYR A 81 0.92 8.29 -2.58
C TYR A 81 1.03 6.77 -2.49
N LEU A 82 1.18 6.07 -3.63
CA LEU A 82 1.51 4.65 -3.58
C LEU A 82 3.01 4.51 -3.32
N CYS A 83 3.36 3.86 -2.22
CA CYS A 83 4.73 3.47 -1.90
C CYS A 83 5.66 4.67 -1.69
N ASP A 84 5.12 5.72 -1.08
CA ASP A 84 5.84 6.96 -0.76
C ASP A 84 6.46 6.94 0.65
N GLY A 85 6.18 5.89 1.43
CA GLY A 85 6.68 5.68 2.79
C GLY A 85 5.73 6.17 3.89
N ALA A 86 4.53 6.65 3.54
CA ALA A 86 3.49 7.05 4.48
C ALA A 86 2.19 6.28 4.22
N ALA A 87 1.46 5.92 5.28
CA ALA A 87 0.19 5.20 5.15
C ALA A 87 -0.96 6.14 4.77
N ASP A 88 -1.30 6.20 3.49
CA ASP A 88 -2.42 6.95 2.92
C ASP A 88 -3.71 6.12 2.77
N CYS A 89 -3.65 4.79 2.83
CA CYS A 89 -4.82 3.93 3.07
C CYS A 89 -5.05 3.73 4.59
N PRO A 90 -6.28 3.39 5.04
CA PRO A 90 -6.58 3.22 6.46
C PRO A 90 -5.86 2.04 7.11
N ASP A 91 -5.62 0.98 6.33
CA ASP A 91 -4.86 -0.19 6.70
C ASP A 91 -3.39 -0.14 6.24
N GLY A 92 -2.97 0.98 5.62
CA GLY A 92 -1.64 1.14 5.02
C GLY A 92 -1.40 0.25 3.82
N TYR A 93 -2.44 -0.27 3.15
CA TYR A 93 -2.30 -1.17 2.00
C TYR A 93 -1.53 -0.54 0.83
N ASP A 94 -1.58 0.78 0.70
CA ASP A 94 -0.78 1.55 -0.26
C ASP A 94 0.73 1.38 -0.09
N GLU A 95 1.18 0.96 1.09
CA GLU A 95 2.57 0.66 1.43
C GLU A 95 2.85 -0.86 1.49
N ASP A 96 1.91 -1.71 1.06
CA ASP A 96 2.12 -3.15 0.98
C ASP A 96 3.24 -3.48 -0.01
N LEU A 97 4.18 -4.34 0.41
CA LEU A 97 5.35 -4.69 -0.39
C LEU A 97 4.98 -5.32 -1.75
N ARG A 98 3.90 -6.11 -1.83
CA ARG A 98 3.47 -6.70 -3.11
C ARG A 98 2.83 -5.65 -4.00
N LEU A 99 2.02 -4.76 -3.44
CA LEU A 99 1.49 -3.62 -4.20
C LEU A 99 2.62 -2.76 -4.75
N CYS A 100 3.62 -2.42 -3.93
CA CYS A 100 4.75 -1.62 -4.34
C CYS A 100 5.63 -2.28 -5.39
N THR A 101 5.75 -3.61 -5.32
CA THR A 101 6.42 -4.39 -6.35
C THR A 101 5.66 -4.30 -7.68
N ALA A 102 4.34 -4.54 -7.64
CA ALA A 102 3.50 -4.46 -8.83
C ALA A 102 3.47 -3.05 -9.44
N ALA A 103 3.45 -2.00 -8.61
CA ALA A 103 3.46 -0.60 -9.06
C ALA A 103 4.76 -0.21 -9.79
N LYS A 104 5.90 -0.79 -9.40
CA LYS A 104 7.21 -0.52 -10.02
C LYS A 104 7.48 -1.39 -11.25
N ARG A 105 6.69 -2.44 -11.46
CA ARG A 105 6.89 -3.40 -12.55
C ARG A 105 6.03 -3.10 -13.77
N PRO A 106 6.38 -3.68 -14.93
CA PRO A 106 5.51 -3.61 -16.09
C PRO A 106 4.12 -4.19 -15.76
N PRO A 107 3.02 -3.60 -16.26
CA PRO A 107 1.68 -4.15 -16.10
C PRO A 107 1.58 -5.60 -16.60
N VAL A 108 0.65 -6.37 -16.02
CA VAL A 108 0.44 -7.78 -16.37
C VAL A 108 0.06 -7.90 -17.84
N GLU A 109 -0.82 -7.04 -18.34
CA GLU A 109 -1.33 -7.07 -19.71
C GLU A 109 -0.22 -6.76 -20.72
N GLU A 110 0.65 -5.80 -20.40
CA GLU A 110 1.83 -5.49 -21.23
C GLU A 110 2.82 -6.66 -21.23
N THR A 111 3.08 -7.22 -20.05
CA THR A 111 3.98 -8.38 -19.89
C THR A 111 3.46 -9.60 -20.64
N ALA A 112 2.17 -9.90 -20.53
CA ALA A 112 1.53 -11.02 -21.22
C ALA A 112 1.58 -10.83 -22.74
N SER A 113 1.26 -9.63 -23.22
CA SER A 113 1.33 -9.28 -24.65
C SER A 113 2.75 -9.44 -25.20
N PHE A 114 3.75 -9.00 -24.44
CA PHE A 114 5.16 -9.14 -24.78
C PHE A 114 5.58 -10.61 -24.87
N LEU A 115 5.27 -11.42 -23.86
CA LEU A 115 5.59 -12.85 -23.87
C LEU A 115 4.89 -13.59 -25.03
N GLN A 116 3.64 -13.21 -25.33
CA GLN A 116 2.89 -13.79 -26.43
C GLN A 116 3.50 -13.41 -27.79
N ALA A 117 4.00 -12.18 -27.96
CA ALA A 117 4.70 -11.75 -29.16
C ALA A 117 5.97 -12.58 -29.38
N LEU A 118 6.77 -12.80 -28.33
CA LEU A 118 7.97 -13.64 -28.40
C LEU A 118 7.68 -15.07 -28.84
N ILE A 119 6.66 -15.71 -28.26
CA ILE A 119 6.22 -17.06 -28.66
C ILE A 119 5.81 -17.08 -30.14
N THR A 120 5.09 -16.04 -30.58
CA THR A 120 4.59 -15.94 -31.95
C THR A 120 5.73 -15.75 -32.96
N SER A 121 6.73 -14.95 -32.62
CA SER A 121 7.89 -14.66 -33.49
C SER A 121 8.92 -15.79 -33.57
N HIS A 122 9.12 -16.52 -32.47
CA HIS A 122 10.24 -17.47 -32.32
C HIS A 122 9.81 -18.94 -32.14
N GLY A 123 8.51 -19.19 -32.03
CA GLY A 123 7.94 -20.53 -31.85
C GLY A 123 7.65 -20.88 -30.38
N PRO A 124 6.87 -21.95 -30.16
CA PRO A 124 6.38 -22.33 -28.83
C PRO A 124 7.50 -22.74 -27.84
N ASP A 125 8.62 -23.24 -28.34
CA ASP A 125 9.76 -23.67 -27.50
C ASP A 125 10.72 -22.53 -27.17
N PHE A 126 10.48 -21.31 -27.69
CA PHE A 126 11.41 -20.20 -27.47
C PHE A 126 11.62 -19.90 -25.99
N LEU A 127 10.54 -19.95 -25.19
CA LEU A 127 10.59 -19.67 -23.77
C LEU A 127 11.21 -20.79 -22.94
N GLU A 128 11.39 -22.00 -23.48
CA GLU A 128 12.23 -23.04 -22.86
C GLU A 128 13.65 -22.54 -22.63
N LYS A 129 14.15 -21.69 -23.53
CA LYS A 129 15.49 -21.09 -23.43
C LYS A 129 15.60 -20.05 -22.33
N LEU A 130 14.49 -19.50 -21.84
CA LEU A 130 14.48 -18.53 -20.72
C LEU A 130 14.13 -19.20 -19.39
N PHE A 131 13.06 -20.00 -19.37
CA PHE A 131 12.47 -20.56 -18.15
C PHE A 131 12.74 -22.07 -17.94
N GLY A 132 13.54 -22.68 -18.81
CA GLY A 132 13.88 -24.10 -18.75
C GLY A 132 12.80 -25.02 -19.33
N ALA A 133 13.00 -26.34 -19.18
CA ALA A 133 12.20 -27.39 -19.83
C ALA A 133 10.69 -27.33 -19.53
N LYS A 134 10.28 -26.63 -18.46
CA LYS A 134 8.87 -26.41 -18.12
C LYS A 134 8.13 -25.50 -19.08
N ALA A 135 8.84 -24.64 -19.80
CA ALA A 135 8.28 -23.76 -20.83
C ALA A 135 8.33 -24.37 -22.23
N ARG A 136 8.70 -25.65 -22.35
CA ARG A 136 8.69 -26.39 -23.62
C ARG A 136 7.26 -26.54 -24.13
N ASN A 137 7.09 -26.37 -25.44
CA ASN A 137 5.81 -26.33 -26.15
C ASN A 137 4.87 -25.24 -25.59
N ALA A 138 5.43 -24.09 -25.18
CA ALA A 138 4.79 -22.93 -24.54
C ALA A 138 4.67 -22.97 -23.00
N LEU A 139 4.03 -21.95 -22.42
CA LEU A 139 3.91 -21.74 -20.97
C LEU A 139 2.79 -22.55 -20.30
N ALA A 140 2.15 -23.48 -21.01
CA ALA A 140 1.03 -24.26 -20.46
C ALA A 140 1.37 -24.98 -19.13
N PRO A 141 2.54 -25.63 -18.95
CA PRO A 141 2.90 -26.25 -17.67
C PRO A 141 3.09 -25.26 -16.51
N LEU A 142 3.28 -23.97 -16.82
CA LEU A 142 3.40 -22.87 -15.85
C LEU A 142 2.07 -22.15 -15.60
N GLY A 143 0.96 -22.65 -16.17
CA GLY A 143 -0.36 -22.02 -16.07
C GLY A 143 -0.67 -21.03 -17.20
N GLY A 144 0.11 -21.04 -18.28
CA GLY A 144 -0.07 -20.17 -19.43
C GLY A 144 0.64 -18.83 -19.31
N VAL A 145 0.56 -18.02 -20.37
CA VAL A 145 1.22 -16.70 -20.46
C VAL A 145 0.78 -15.77 -19.34
N GLU A 146 -0.53 -15.72 -19.09
CA GLU A 146 -1.13 -14.86 -18.07
C GLU A 146 -0.56 -15.16 -16.68
N ARG A 147 -0.46 -16.45 -16.32
CA ARG A 147 0.06 -16.84 -15.01
C ARG A 147 1.51 -16.44 -14.81
N VAL A 148 2.32 -16.53 -15.87
CA VAL A 148 3.73 -16.11 -15.84
C VAL A 148 3.83 -14.58 -15.76
N ALA A 149 3.00 -13.84 -16.49
CA ALA A 149 2.96 -12.38 -16.43
C ALA A 149 2.57 -11.86 -15.03
N ILE A 150 1.55 -12.48 -14.40
CA ILE A 150 1.19 -12.20 -13.01
C ILE A 150 2.36 -12.51 -12.08
N ALA A 151 2.97 -13.69 -12.20
CA ALA A 151 4.10 -14.08 -11.35
C ALA A 151 5.29 -13.11 -11.50
N LEU A 152 5.61 -12.67 -12.72
CA LEU A 152 6.65 -11.66 -12.98
C LEU A 152 6.31 -10.30 -12.36
N SER A 153 5.03 -9.93 -12.30
CA SER A 153 4.60 -8.63 -11.78
C SER A 153 4.50 -8.61 -10.24
N GLU A 154 4.15 -9.74 -9.61
CA GLU A 154 3.92 -9.82 -8.15
C GLU A 154 5.12 -10.31 -7.33
N SER A 155 6.04 -11.09 -7.92
CA SER A 155 7.08 -11.81 -7.16
C SER A 155 8.29 -10.94 -6.82
N GLN A 156 8.46 -10.49 -5.58
CA GLN A 156 9.52 -9.54 -5.18
C GLN A 156 10.91 -9.95 -5.69
N THR A 157 11.28 -11.21 -5.47
CA THR A 157 12.56 -11.77 -5.89
C THR A 157 12.40 -12.83 -6.97
N ILE A 158 13.50 -13.15 -7.66
CA ILE A 158 13.59 -14.30 -8.56
C ILE A 158 13.31 -15.62 -7.82
N GLY A 159 13.57 -15.69 -6.51
CA GLY A 159 13.21 -16.82 -5.66
C GLY A 159 11.70 -16.97 -5.46
N ASP A 160 11.00 -15.87 -5.24
CA ASP A 160 9.53 -15.84 -5.14
C ASP A 160 8.89 -16.24 -6.46
N PHE A 161 9.45 -15.75 -7.57
CA PHE A 161 9.02 -16.08 -8.92
C PHE A 161 9.17 -17.58 -9.19
N GLY A 162 10.34 -18.13 -8.85
CA GLY A 162 10.60 -19.56 -8.90
C GLY A 162 9.61 -20.37 -8.09
N SER A 163 9.30 -19.91 -6.87
CA SER A 163 8.34 -20.57 -6.00
C SER A 163 6.91 -20.53 -6.57
N ALA A 164 6.49 -19.38 -7.11
CA ALA A 164 5.17 -19.17 -7.69
C ALA A 164 4.90 -20.05 -8.92
N LEU A 165 5.93 -20.30 -9.74
CA LEU A 165 5.87 -21.15 -10.93
C LEU A 165 6.44 -22.56 -10.71
N ARG A 166 6.85 -22.86 -9.47
CA ARG A 166 7.47 -24.13 -9.05
C ARG A 166 8.72 -24.49 -9.86
N LEU A 167 9.54 -23.53 -10.26
CA LEU A 167 10.74 -23.75 -11.05
C LEU A 167 11.80 -24.56 -10.28
N MET A 168 12.62 -25.33 -11.00
CA MET A 168 13.75 -26.05 -10.39
C MET A 168 14.91 -25.09 -10.09
N ARG A 169 15.84 -25.50 -9.24
CA ARG A 169 17.05 -24.70 -8.94
C ARG A 169 17.86 -24.42 -10.21
N SER A 170 18.00 -25.42 -11.09
CA SER A 170 18.67 -25.28 -12.38
C SER A 170 18.01 -24.24 -13.28
N ASP A 171 16.67 -24.18 -13.30
CA ASP A 171 15.92 -23.20 -14.10
C ASP A 171 16.18 -21.78 -13.58
N LEU A 172 16.25 -21.62 -12.25
CA LEU A 172 16.55 -20.33 -11.62
C LEU A 172 18.00 -19.88 -11.80
N GLU A 173 18.95 -20.81 -11.72
CA GLU A 173 20.37 -20.53 -12.00
C GLU A 173 20.57 -20.09 -13.46
N HIS A 174 19.91 -20.78 -14.39
CA HIS A 174 19.91 -20.42 -15.81
C HIS A 174 19.33 -19.02 -16.02
N LEU A 175 18.16 -18.73 -15.42
CA LEU A 175 17.52 -17.43 -15.51
C LEU A 175 18.43 -16.33 -14.93
N ARG A 176 19.05 -16.55 -13.76
CA ARG A 176 20.02 -15.61 -13.16
C ARG A 176 21.20 -15.31 -14.09
N SER A 177 21.73 -16.33 -14.77
CA SER A 177 22.83 -16.16 -15.72
C SER A 177 22.45 -15.22 -16.87
N ILE A 178 21.24 -15.38 -17.43
CA ILE A 178 20.74 -14.50 -18.50
C ILE A 178 20.64 -13.05 -18.01
N PHE A 179 20.03 -12.83 -16.84
CA PHE A 179 19.90 -11.50 -16.28
C PHE A 179 21.26 -10.85 -15.94
N ALA A 180 22.23 -11.63 -15.46
CA ALA A 180 23.59 -11.15 -15.20
C ALA A 180 24.34 -10.75 -16.49
N GLY A 181 24.13 -11.48 -17.59
CA GLY A 181 24.63 -11.11 -18.92
C GLY A 181 24.11 -9.73 -19.35
N ILE A 182 22.83 -9.46 -19.11
CA ILE A 182 22.20 -8.17 -19.46
C ILE A 182 22.77 -7.03 -18.61
N GLN A 183 22.92 -7.24 -17.30
CA GLN A 183 23.47 -6.23 -16.40
C GLN A 183 24.94 -5.88 -16.74
N SER A 184 25.70 -6.83 -17.25
CA SER A 184 27.09 -6.63 -17.71
C SER A 184 27.20 -6.09 -19.14
N GLY A 185 26.09 -5.96 -19.86
CA GLY A 185 26.07 -5.54 -21.27
C GLY A 185 26.51 -6.62 -22.26
N ASP A 186 26.65 -7.87 -21.80
CA ASP A 186 26.99 -9.01 -22.65
C ASP A 186 25.75 -9.51 -23.40
N MET A 187 25.58 -9.00 -24.62
CA MET A 187 24.50 -9.41 -25.52
C MET A 187 24.68 -10.82 -26.09
N THR A 188 25.85 -11.43 -25.91
CA THR A 188 26.14 -12.80 -26.37
C THR A 188 25.22 -13.81 -25.68
N ALA A 189 24.91 -13.59 -24.41
CA ALA A 189 23.98 -14.42 -23.65
C ALA A 189 22.57 -14.43 -24.28
N LEU A 190 22.06 -13.25 -24.68
CA LEU A 190 20.76 -13.11 -25.34
C LEU A 190 20.77 -13.61 -26.79
N ALA A 191 21.84 -13.33 -27.54
CA ALA A 191 21.99 -13.81 -28.91
C ALA A 191 22.05 -15.34 -28.97
N SER A 192 22.67 -15.98 -27.97
CA SER A 192 22.72 -17.44 -27.84
C SER A 192 21.33 -18.08 -27.64
N LEU A 193 20.31 -17.31 -27.26
CA LEU A 193 18.93 -17.77 -27.18
C LEU A 193 18.25 -17.80 -28.56
N GLY A 194 18.92 -17.40 -29.64
CA GLY A 194 18.35 -17.37 -30.99
C GLY A 194 17.29 -16.29 -31.17
N ILE A 195 17.40 -15.20 -30.40
CA ILE A 195 16.62 -13.97 -30.57
C ILE A 195 17.19 -13.25 -31.78
N LYS A 196 16.31 -12.77 -32.67
CA LYS A 196 16.75 -11.98 -33.82
C LYS A 196 17.31 -10.65 -33.33
N ASP A 197 18.31 -10.11 -34.03
CA ASP A 197 18.92 -8.83 -33.65
C ASP A 197 17.90 -7.69 -33.52
N ALA A 198 16.83 -7.72 -34.32
CA ALA A 198 15.74 -6.75 -34.26
C ALA A 198 14.92 -6.81 -32.96
N GLU A 199 14.83 -7.97 -32.30
CA GLU A 199 14.04 -8.20 -31.08
C GLU A 199 14.91 -8.17 -29.81
N LEU A 200 16.23 -8.23 -29.95
CA LEU A 200 17.18 -8.16 -28.83
C LEU A 200 17.03 -6.88 -28.02
N GLY A 201 16.76 -5.75 -28.68
CA GLY A 201 16.54 -4.46 -28.01
C GLY A 201 15.35 -4.48 -27.07
N ASP A 202 14.21 -5.02 -27.54
CA ASP A 202 12.97 -5.08 -26.76
C ASP A 202 13.08 -6.05 -25.59
N VAL A 203 13.69 -7.22 -25.82
CA VAL A 203 13.94 -8.22 -24.77
C VAL A 203 14.88 -7.67 -23.71
N LYS A 204 15.97 -7.02 -24.13
CA LYS A 204 16.90 -6.35 -23.21
C LYS A 204 16.16 -5.30 -22.38
N PHE A 205 15.40 -4.43 -23.02
CA PHE A 205 14.67 -3.35 -22.34
C PHE A 205 13.67 -3.89 -21.31
N PHE A 206 12.92 -4.93 -21.65
CA PHE A 206 11.98 -5.59 -20.74
C PHE A 206 12.71 -6.17 -19.52
N LEU A 207 13.79 -6.94 -19.74
CA LEU A 207 14.54 -7.58 -18.67
C LEU A 207 15.26 -6.54 -17.79
N GLU A 208 15.78 -5.46 -18.36
CA GLU A 208 16.36 -4.34 -17.61
C GLU A 208 15.35 -3.64 -16.69
N LYS A 209 14.09 -3.50 -17.12
CA LYS A 209 13.03 -2.99 -16.24
C LYS A 209 12.85 -3.87 -15.01
N LEU A 210 12.85 -5.19 -15.17
CA LEU A 210 12.75 -6.12 -14.04
C LEU A 210 13.95 -5.99 -13.10
N ILE A 211 15.18 -5.94 -13.63
CA ILE A 211 16.41 -5.78 -12.81
C ILE A 211 16.33 -4.51 -11.96
N LYS A 212 15.89 -3.38 -12.52
CA LYS A 212 15.77 -2.10 -11.80
C LYS A 212 14.81 -2.13 -10.62
N THR A 213 13.91 -3.12 -10.54
CA THR A 213 12.99 -3.30 -9.41
C THR A 213 13.56 -4.13 -8.25
N GLY A 214 14.83 -4.57 -8.34
CA GLY A 214 15.44 -5.46 -7.34
C GLY A 214 15.06 -6.93 -7.54
N PHE A 215 14.56 -7.31 -8.73
CA PHE A 215 14.09 -8.67 -8.99
C PHE A 215 15.17 -9.76 -8.79
N LEU A 216 16.46 -9.42 -8.92
CA LEU A 216 17.55 -10.37 -8.76
C LEU A 216 18.08 -10.50 -7.33
N ASP A 217 17.64 -9.62 -6.42
CA ASP A 217 18.12 -9.57 -5.04
C ASP A 217 17.61 -10.76 -4.19
#